data_AF-A0A7Y9STJ9-F1
#
_entry.id   AF-A0A7Y9STJ9-F1
#
_cell.length_a   1.000
_cell.length_b   1.000
_cell.length_c   1.000
_cell.angle_alpha   90.00
_cell.angle_beta   90.00
_cell.angle_gamma   90.00
#
_symmetry.space_group_name_H-M   'P 1'
#
loop_
_entity.id
_entity.type
_entity.pdbx_description
1 polymer ?
#
loop_
_entity_poly.entity_id
_entity_poly.type
_entity_poly.pdbx_seq_one_letter_code
_entity_poly.pdbx_strand_id
1 'polypeptide(L)'
;MKAPARLGLYGAGLVAVFAVAFATASAVVPESAVQAWTEDSGDHAAHNSEEGEDMNGQGGHAGHAADASSLGLGVAQDGYQLTDLGAPTETGADGELSLTITGPDGQAVTDFELEHEKELHLIVVRADGQQFRHVHPEMDADGTWSIPWRWDAAGTYRVFADFVPGQTGEGITLSTTVQVSGGYETVAAEPTAETTVDGFDVAVTGDLVAGESSTLTMTITRDGQPVTVLEPYLGAFGHLVALRDGDLAYLHVHPHGEAPDAGQTSGPEIVFEATAPTPGRYLLFLDFQVDGQVHTASLVIDTTTGDGGADAGSGGGHEEEGEGHEH
;
A
#
# COMPACT_ATOMS: atom_id res chain seq x y z
N MET A 1 4.41 36.03 40.93
CA MET A 1 5.53 36.15 39.96
C MET A 1 4.95 36.53 38.59
N LYS A 2 5.54 37.50 37.89
CA LYS A 2 5.09 37.95 36.57
C LYS A 2 5.50 36.92 35.50
N ALA A 3 4.65 36.68 34.49
CA ALA A 3 4.86 35.71 33.40
C ALA A 3 6.29 35.68 32.78
N PRO A 4 6.95 36.82 32.47
CA PRO A 4 8.30 36.80 31.92
C PRO A 4 9.36 36.19 32.85
N ALA A 5 9.19 36.28 34.18
CA ALA A 5 10.10 35.66 35.13
C ALA A 5 9.96 34.12 35.18
N ARG A 6 8.77 33.58 34.87
CA ARG A 6 8.54 32.13 34.78
C ARG A 6 9.17 31.54 33.52
N LEU A 7 9.03 32.24 32.40
CA LEU A 7 9.66 31.86 31.13
C LEU A 7 11.19 31.90 31.22
N GLY A 8 11.75 32.92 31.87
CA GLY A 8 13.20 33.00 32.12
C GLY A 8 13.73 31.84 32.99
N LEU A 9 13.01 31.48 34.06
CA LEU A 9 13.34 30.33 34.90
C LEU A 9 13.23 29.00 34.15
N TYR A 10 12.21 28.85 33.31
CA TYR A 10 12.02 27.65 32.51
C TYR A 10 13.13 27.48 31.46
N GLY A 11 13.49 28.56 30.76
CA GLY A 11 14.60 28.55 29.80
C GLY A 11 15.95 28.23 30.46
N ALA A 12 16.23 28.82 31.63
CA ALA A 12 17.44 28.51 32.39
C ALA A 12 17.47 27.03 32.87
N GLY A 13 16.30 26.49 33.26
CA GLY A 13 16.15 25.08 33.61
C GLY A 13 16.45 24.14 32.44
N LEU A 14 15.92 24.44 31.25
CA LEU A 14 16.19 23.66 30.04
C LEU A 14 17.69 23.66 29.67
N VAL A 15 18.34 24.82 29.70
CA VAL A 15 19.78 24.92 29.43
C VAL A 15 20.59 24.07 30.41
N ALA A 16 20.23 24.08 31.70
CA ALA A 16 20.89 23.25 32.70
C ALA A 16 20.68 21.74 32.44
N VAL A 17 19.47 21.33 32.07
CA VAL A 17 19.17 19.93 31.71
C VAL A 17 19.99 19.48 30.49
N PHE A 18 20.04 20.28 29.44
CA PHE A 18 20.82 19.96 28.23
C PHE A 18 22.33 19.91 28.51
N ALA A 19 22.85 20.82 29.33
CA ALA A 19 24.27 20.82 29.70
C ALA A 19 24.65 19.57 30.52
N VAL A 20 23.79 19.16 31.46
CA VAL A 20 23.99 17.91 32.22
C VAL A 20 23.90 16.71 31.30
N ALA A 21 22.88 16.62 30.44
CA ALA A 21 22.74 15.52 29.49
C ALA A 21 23.95 15.39 28.56
N PHE A 22 24.43 16.50 28.00
CA PHE A 22 25.62 16.53 27.13
C PHE A 22 26.88 16.06 27.86
N ALA A 23 27.12 16.56 29.07
CA ALA A 23 28.28 16.14 29.87
C ALA A 23 28.20 14.65 30.24
N THR A 24 27.01 14.16 30.60
CA THR A 24 26.80 12.75 30.96
C THR A 24 26.99 11.84 29.73
N ALA A 25 26.47 12.23 28.57
CA ALA A 25 26.65 11.51 27.32
C ALA A 25 28.14 11.42 26.95
N SER A 26 28.89 12.52 27.05
CA SER A 26 30.33 12.52 26.76
C SER A 26 31.17 11.62 27.69
N ALA A 27 30.67 11.32 28.90
CA ALA A 27 31.37 10.48 29.87
C ALA A 27 31.00 8.98 29.76
N VAL A 28 29.82 8.66 29.22
CA VAL A 28 29.26 7.29 29.20
C VAL A 28 29.28 6.68 27.80
N VAL A 29 29.22 7.50 26.75
CA VAL A 29 29.23 7.01 25.37
C VAL A 29 30.68 6.77 24.93
N PRO A 30 31.08 5.52 24.63
CA PRO A 30 32.41 5.22 24.14
C PRO A 30 32.62 5.81 22.73
N GLU A 31 33.83 6.27 22.44
CA GLU A 31 34.17 6.88 21.14
C GLU A 31 33.88 5.95 19.94
N SER A 32 33.93 4.63 20.14
CA SER A 32 33.58 3.63 19.11
C SER A 32 32.11 3.67 18.69
N ALA A 33 31.19 4.05 19.59
CA ALA A 33 29.78 4.23 19.26
C ALA A 33 29.55 5.49 18.44
N VAL A 34 30.32 6.56 18.71
CA VAL A 34 30.29 7.80 17.93
C VAL A 34 30.88 7.57 16.53
N GLN A 35 31.93 6.77 16.42
CA GLN A 35 32.54 6.39 15.16
C GLN A 35 31.59 5.56 14.29
N ALA A 36 30.92 4.55 14.86
CA ALA A 36 29.92 3.75 14.14
C ALA A 36 28.76 4.60 13.58
N TRP A 37 28.28 5.61 14.33
CA TRP A 37 27.24 6.53 13.84
C TRP A 37 27.75 7.50 12.76
N THR A 38 29.05 7.82 12.79
CA THR A 38 29.67 8.69 11.78
C THR A 38 29.97 7.91 10.48
N GLU A 39 30.30 6.62 10.59
CA GLU A 39 30.48 5.70 9.46
C GLU A 39 29.14 5.40 8.77
N ASP A 40 28.07 5.14 9.54
CA ASP A 40 26.69 4.97 9.03
C ASP A 40 26.17 6.23 8.29
N SER A 41 26.62 7.42 8.73
CA SER A 41 26.29 8.70 8.07
C SER A 41 27.24 9.02 6.88
N GLY A 42 28.39 8.36 6.79
CA GLY A 42 29.45 8.62 5.81
C GLY A 42 29.32 7.84 4.51
N ASP A 43 28.72 6.65 4.55
CA ASP A 43 28.47 5.80 3.37
C ASP A 43 27.42 6.39 2.40
N HIS A 44 26.67 7.42 2.82
CA HIS A 44 25.75 8.17 1.97
C HIS A 44 26.36 9.41 1.28
N ALA A 45 27.66 9.70 1.47
CA ALA A 45 28.26 10.98 1.03
C ALA A 45 29.51 10.87 0.13
N ALA A 46 29.97 9.66 -0.24
CA ALA A 46 31.25 9.49 -0.91
C ALA A 46 31.17 8.87 -2.32
N HIS A 47 30.50 9.54 -3.26
CA HIS A 47 30.81 9.39 -4.70
C HIS A 47 30.60 10.71 -5.44
N ASN A 48 31.62 11.57 -5.48
CA ASN A 48 31.87 12.45 -6.63
C ASN A 48 33.20 13.20 -6.51
N SER A 49 34.23 12.72 -7.23
CA SER A 49 35.14 13.56 -8.02
C SER A 49 36.23 12.68 -8.64
N GLU A 50 36.21 12.49 -9.96
CA GLU A 50 37.32 12.78 -10.88
C GLU A 50 36.94 12.40 -12.33
N GLU A 51 37.30 13.30 -13.26
CA GLU A 51 36.86 13.41 -14.66
C GLU A 51 37.44 12.35 -15.62
N GLY A 52 36.68 12.02 -16.67
CA GLY A 52 37.18 11.36 -17.88
C GLY A 52 36.07 11.03 -18.88
N GLU A 53 36.08 11.69 -20.03
CA GLU A 53 35.12 11.68 -21.14
C GLU A 53 34.84 10.29 -21.74
N ASP A 54 33.56 9.95 -22.01
CA ASP A 54 33.07 9.44 -23.32
C ASP A 54 31.59 8.95 -23.29
N MET A 55 30.97 8.98 -24.45
CA MET A 55 29.53 8.93 -24.76
C MET A 55 28.83 7.57 -24.55
N ASN A 56 27.61 7.57 -23.97
CA ASN A 56 26.36 7.11 -24.59
C ASN A 56 25.23 6.97 -23.54
N GLY A 57 24.05 7.48 -23.88
CA GLY A 57 22.89 7.50 -23.00
C GLY A 57 22.32 6.12 -22.70
N GLN A 58 21.78 5.99 -21.49
CA GLN A 58 20.53 5.29 -21.17
C GLN A 58 20.13 5.79 -19.78
N GLY A 59 19.07 6.60 -19.71
CA GLY A 59 18.53 7.07 -18.44
C GLY A 59 17.87 5.91 -17.71
N GLY A 60 18.61 5.27 -16.80
CA GLY A 60 18.03 4.40 -15.79
C GLY A 60 17.49 5.28 -14.66
N HIS A 61 16.17 5.37 -14.55
CA HIS A 61 15.52 5.91 -13.37
C HIS A 61 15.87 5.01 -12.19
N ALA A 62 16.75 5.50 -11.31
CA ALA A 62 16.99 4.88 -10.02
C ALA A 62 15.68 4.93 -9.23
N GLY A 63 15.19 3.76 -8.83
CA GLY A 63 13.97 3.61 -8.05
C GLY A 63 14.00 4.50 -6.82
N HIS A 64 13.05 5.43 -6.76
CA HIS A 64 12.69 6.06 -5.51
C HIS A 64 12.15 4.93 -4.62
N ALA A 65 12.89 4.60 -3.56
CA ALA A 65 12.34 3.82 -2.46
C ALA A 65 11.05 4.51 -2.05
N ALA A 66 9.93 3.78 -2.11
CA ALA A 66 8.62 4.28 -1.72
C ALA A 66 8.75 4.90 -0.33
N ASP A 67 8.66 6.23 -0.28
CA ASP A 67 8.79 6.97 0.95
C ASP A 67 7.66 6.49 1.88
N ALA A 68 7.96 6.22 3.15
CA ALA A 68 7.01 5.61 4.08
C ALA A 68 5.72 6.44 4.28
N SER A 69 5.70 7.68 3.77
CA SER A 69 4.54 8.56 3.66
C SER A 69 3.46 8.06 2.68
N SER A 70 3.77 7.22 1.69
CA SER A 70 2.81 6.84 0.64
C SER A 70 1.97 5.59 0.93
N LEU A 71 2.08 4.99 2.12
CA LEU A 71 1.36 3.74 2.47
C LEU A 71 -0.16 3.92 2.68
N GLY A 72 -0.71 5.09 2.35
CA GLY A 72 -2.15 5.38 2.45
C GLY A 72 -2.71 5.37 3.88
N LEU A 73 -1.85 5.34 4.92
CA LEU A 73 -2.29 5.18 6.31
C LEU A 73 -2.63 6.50 7.01
N GLY A 74 -2.19 7.63 6.46
CA GLY A 74 -2.33 8.96 7.03
C GLY A 74 -3.61 9.65 6.60
N VAL A 75 -4.18 10.47 7.49
CA VAL A 75 -5.30 11.37 7.17
C VAL A 75 -4.86 12.59 6.34
N ALA A 76 -3.56 12.84 6.25
CA ALA A 76 -2.98 13.95 5.52
C ALA A 76 -1.63 13.57 4.91
N GLN A 77 -1.35 14.11 3.72
CA GLN A 77 -0.10 13.94 2.98
C GLN A 77 0.12 15.20 2.11
N ASP A 78 1.34 15.72 2.07
CA ASP A 78 1.72 16.85 1.20
C ASP A 78 0.83 18.10 1.31
N GLY A 79 0.24 18.32 2.49
CA GLY A 79 -0.68 19.43 2.77
C GLY A 79 -2.14 19.14 2.40
N TYR A 80 -2.42 18.04 1.71
CA TYR A 80 -3.77 17.52 1.52
C TYR A 80 -4.26 16.80 2.78
N GLN A 81 -5.56 16.87 3.05
CA GLN A 81 -6.18 16.23 4.21
C GLN A 81 -7.58 15.72 3.92
N LEU A 82 -7.91 14.53 4.41
CA LEU A 82 -9.26 13.98 4.44
C LEU A 82 -9.97 14.54 5.68
N THR A 83 -11.06 15.26 5.45
CA THR A 83 -11.83 15.98 6.47
C THR A 83 -13.32 15.65 6.38
N ASP A 84 -14.07 16.03 7.42
CA ASP A 84 -15.53 15.96 7.45
C ASP A 84 -16.13 14.60 7.08
N LEU A 85 -15.43 13.51 7.42
CA LEU A 85 -15.94 12.16 7.21
C LEU A 85 -17.20 11.92 8.07
N GLY A 86 -18.34 11.80 7.41
CA GLY A 86 -19.63 11.45 7.99
C GLY A 86 -20.10 10.10 7.44
N ALA A 87 -20.69 9.27 8.29
CA ALA A 87 -21.36 8.03 7.89
C ALA A 87 -22.38 7.61 8.97
N PRO A 88 -23.36 6.74 8.66
CA PRO A 88 -24.14 6.05 9.69
C PRO A 88 -23.20 5.35 10.69
N THR A 89 -23.60 5.25 11.95
CA THR A 89 -22.75 4.63 13.01
C THR A 89 -23.36 3.35 13.58
N GLU A 90 -24.41 2.84 12.95
CA GLU A 90 -25.11 1.60 13.31
C GLU A 90 -25.31 0.74 12.06
N THR A 91 -25.38 -0.57 12.25
CA THR A 91 -25.68 -1.50 11.17
C THR A 91 -27.13 -1.40 10.71
N GLY A 92 -27.35 -1.56 9.40
CA GLY A 92 -28.67 -1.55 8.81
C GLY A 92 -29.38 -0.20 8.75
N ALA A 93 -28.77 0.88 9.25
CA ALA A 93 -29.27 2.23 9.09
C ALA A 93 -28.91 2.77 7.69
N ASP A 94 -29.93 3.21 6.95
CA ASP A 94 -29.73 3.90 5.68
C ASP A 94 -29.27 5.35 5.95
N GLY A 95 -28.28 5.81 5.19
CA GLY A 95 -27.81 7.18 5.25
C GLY A 95 -26.84 7.47 4.11
N GLU A 96 -25.82 8.27 4.39
CA GLU A 96 -24.86 8.75 3.41
C GLU A 96 -23.47 8.68 4.03
N LEU A 97 -22.49 8.24 3.25
CA LEU A 97 -21.07 8.42 3.55
C LEU A 97 -20.62 9.66 2.79
N SER A 98 -20.07 10.64 3.52
CA SER A 98 -19.60 11.90 2.96
C SER A 98 -18.19 12.24 3.45
N LEU A 99 -17.37 12.90 2.63
CA LEU A 99 -16.05 13.41 3.03
C LEU A 99 -15.67 14.65 2.21
N THR A 100 -14.65 15.39 2.66
CA THR A 100 -14.04 16.48 1.89
C THR A 100 -12.52 16.31 1.87
N ILE A 101 -11.90 16.56 0.72
CA ILE A 101 -10.44 16.69 0.62
C ILE A 101 -10.09 18.18 0.66
N THR A 102 -9.31 18.60 1.65
CA THR A 102 -8.77 19.97 1.69
C THR A 102 -7.33 19.99 1.21
N GLY A 103 -6.94 21.01 0.45
CA GLY A 103 -5.59 21.17 -0.07
C GLY A 103 -4.64 21.91 0.89
N PRO A 104 -3.37 22.14 0.47
CA PRO A 104 -2.36 22.83 1.27
C PRO A 104 -2.72 24.28 1.67
N ASP A 105 -3.67 24.89 0.97
CA ASP A 105 -4.22 26.22 1.28
C ASP A 105 -5.39 26.19 2.29
N GLY A 106 -5.75 24.99 2.75
CA GLY A 106 -6.85 24.73 3.68
C GLY A 106 -8.25 24.89 3.05
N GLN A 107 -8.36 25.01 1.72
CA GLN A 107 -9.64 25.04 1.02
C GLN A 107 -10.01 23.64 0.50
N ALA A 108 -11.31 23.42 0.25
CA ALA A 108 -11.78 22.22 -0.42
C ALA A 108 -11.19 22.13 -1.83
N VAL A 109 -10.61 20.97 -2.15
CA VAL A 109 -10.17 20.65 -3.51
C VAL A 109 -11.41 20.34 -4.33
N THR A 110 -11.50 20.94 -5.51
CA THR A 110 -12.60 20.75 -6.48
C THR A 110 -12.11 20.47 -7.89
N ASP A 111 -10.78 20.38 -8.05
CA ASP A 111 -10.11 20.12 -9.32
C ASP A 111 -9.27 18.83 -9.17
N PHE A 112 -9.75 17.76 -9.79
CA PHE A 112 -9.17 16.42 -9.73
C PHE A 112 -8.97 15.91 -11.15
N GLU A 113 -7.89 15.15 -11.36
CA GLU A 113 -7.70 14.42 -12.61
C GLU A 113 -8.47 13.10 -12.56
N LEU A 114 -8.81 12.57 -13.75
CA LEU A 114 -9.38 11.24 -13.86
C LEU A 114 -8.27 10.20 -13.77
N GLU A 115 -8.37 9.34 -12.76
CA GLU A 115 -7.64 8.09 -12.67
C GLU A 115 -8.66 6.95 -12.80
N HIS A 116 -8.40 5.99 -13.68
CA HIS A 116 -9.34 4.90 -13.96
C HIS A 116 -10.79 5.38 -14.21
N GLU A 117 -10.94 6.44 -15.02
CA GLU A 117 -12.23 7.07 -15.39
C GLU A 117 -12.99 7.74 -14.23
N LYS A 118 -12.39 7.88 -13.04
CA LYS A 118 -12.99 8.50 -11.86
C LYS A 118 -12.06 9.52 -11.24
N GLU A 119 -12.63 10.52 -10.61
CA GLU A 119 -11.86 11.56 -9.91
C GLU A 119 -11.47 11.11 -8.49
N LEU A 120 -12.25 10.19 -7.90
CA LEU A 120 -11.99 9.64 -6.57
C LEU A 120 -12.41 8.18 -6.48
N HIS A 121 -11.49 7.34 -6.02
CA HIS A 121 -11.77 5.97 -5.60
C HIS A 121 -11.90 5.93 -4.07
N LEU A 122 -13.04 5.47 -3.59
CA LEU A 122 -13.30 5.27 -2.18
C LEU A 122 -13.23 3.78 -1.87
N ILE A 123 -12.20 3.37 -1.10
CA ILE A 123 -12.09 2.02 -0.59
C ILE A 123 -12.53 2.00 0.86
N VAL A 124 -13.47 1.11 1.19
CA VAL A 124 -13.92 0.89 2.57
C VAL A 124 -13.72 -0.56 2.94
N VAL A 125 -12.98 -0.83 3.99
CA VAL A 125 -12.67 -2.19 4.43
C VAL A 125 -12.64 -2.26 5.95
N ARG A 126 -13.13 -3.36 6.52
CA ARG A 126 -13.10 -3.57 7.97
C ARG A 126 -11.69 -3.89 8.43
N ALA A 127 -11.36 -3.59 9.68
CA ALA A 127 -10.03 -3.78 10.25
C ALA A 127 -9.51 -5.23 10.20
N ASP A 128 -10.39 -6.21 10.03
CA ASP A 128 -10.04 -7.63 9.84
C ASP A 128 -9.98 -8.05 8.36
N GLY A 129 -10.00 -7.09 7.42
CA GLY A 129 -9.94 -7.35 5.97
C GLY A 129 -11.28 -7.68 5.33
N GLN A 130 -12.34 -7.85 6.11
CA GLN A 130 -13.65 -8.22 5.60
C GLN A 130 -14.45 -6.99 5.15
N GLN A 131 -15.60 -7.23 4.49
CA GLN A 131 -16.56 -6.18 4.14
C GLN A 131 -15.96 -5.08 3.26
N PHE A 132 -15.06 -5.47 2.36
CA PHE A 132 -14.47 -4.58 1.37
C PHE A 132 -15.52 -4.06 0.40
N ARG A 133 -15.42 -2.77 0.06
CA ARG A 133 -16.19 -2.11 -1.00
C ARG A 133 -15.30 -1.09 -1.69
N HIS A 134 -15.27 -1.12 -3.01
CA HIS A 134 -14.66 -0.11 -3.88
C HIS A 134 -15.76 0.66 -4.57
N VAL A 135 -15.93 1.93 -4.21
CA VAL A 135 -17.03 2.77 -4.70
C VAL A 135 -16.53 4.13 -5.15
N HIS A 136 -17.39 4.85 -5.87
CA HIS A 136 -17.04 6.11 -6.51
C HIS A 136 -18.12 7.14 -6.13
N PRO A 137 -17.92 7.91 -5.03
CA PRO A 137 -18.86 8.97 -4.66
C PRO A 137 -18.89 10.08 -5.71
N GLU A 138 -19.94 10.91 -5.67
CA GLU A 138 -20.05 12.09 -6.51
C GLU A 138 -19.70 13.34 -5.70
N MET A 139 -19.05 14.32 -6.36
CA MET A 139 -18.67 15.58 -5.73
C MET A 139 -19.70 16.67 -6.01
N ASP A 140 -20.15 17.33 -4.95
CA ASP A 140 -20.94 18.54 -5.02
C ASP A 140 -20.07 19.78 -5.30
N ALA A 141 -20.70 20.88 -5.70
CA ALA A 141 -19.99 22.11 -6.09
C ALA A 141 -19.16 22.77 -4.97
N ASP A 142 -19.35 22.36 -3.71
CA ASP A 142 -18.58 22.83 -2.56
C ASP A 142 -17.38 21.93 -2.20
N GLY A 143 -17.14 20.85 -2.94
CA GLY A 143 -16.05 19.90 -2.73
C GLY A 143 -16.42 18.72 -1.83
N THR A 144 -17.69 18.62 -1.40
CA THR A 144 -18.17 17.47 -0.63
C THR A 144 -18.41 16.28 -1.53
N TRP A 145 -17.73 15.17 -1.24
CA TRP A 145 -17.98 13.87 -1.87
C TRP A 145 -19.05 13.13 -1.07
N SER A 146 -20.04 12.53 -1.75
CA SER A 146 -21.09 11.76 -1.07
C SER A 146 -21.55 10.52 -1.85
N ILE A 147 -22.01 9.52 -1.10
CA ILE A 147 -22.65 8.31 -1.65
C ILE A 147 -23.68 7.73 -0.65
N PRO A 148 -24.86 7.26 -1.11
CA PRO A 148 -25.77 6.51 -0.26
C PRO A 148 -25.08 5.32 0.39
N TRP A 149 -25.23 5.15 1.70
CA TRP A 149 -24.47 4.18 2.45
C TRP A 149 -25.29 3.48 3.53
N ARG A 150 -24.95 2.19 3.73
CA ARG A 150 -25.48 1.33 4.78
C ARG A 150 -24.44 0.31 5.17
N TRP A 151 -24.20 0.14 6.48
CA TRP A 151 -23.28 -0.87 7.00
C TRP A 151 -23.99 -2.21 7.20
N ASP A 152 -23.42 -3.29 6.67
CA ASP A 152 -23.96 -4.64 6.85
C ASP A 152 -23.46 -5.31 8.13
N ALA A 153 -22.28 -4.90 8.62
CA ALA A 153 -21.67 -5.44 9.81
C ALA A 153 -21.07 -4.33 10.69
N ALA A 154 -20.96 -4.61 11.98
CA ALA A 154 -20.29 -3.72 12.92
C ALA A 154 -18.77 -3.95 12.88
N GLY A 155 -18.03 -2.98 13.42
CA GLY A 155 -16.57 -3.02 13.49
C GLY A 155 -15.92 -1.66 13.25
N THR A 156 -14.60 -1.66 13.24
CA THR A 156 -13.80 -0.52 12.78
C THR A 156 -13.55 -0.69 11.28
N TYR A 157 -13.87 0.34 10.50
CA TYR A 157 -13.62 0.38 9.07
C TYR A 157 -12.56 1.43 8.77
N ARG A 158 -11.60 1.11 7.93
CA ARG A 158 -10.73 2.11 7.30
C ARG A 158 -11.37 2.55 5.99
N VAL A 159 -11.39 3.85 5.77
CA VAL A 159 -11.89 4.50 4.56
C VAL A 159 -10.69 5.17 3.91
N PHE A 160 -10.35 4.74 2.70
CA PHE A 160 -9.33 5.35 1.86
C PHE A 160 -10.00 6.22 0.80
N ALA A 161 -9.45 7.40 0.58
CA ALA A 161 -9.70 8.23 -0.58
C ALA A 161 -8.42 8.25 -1.41
N ASP A 162 -8.50 7.71 -2.62
CA ASP A 162 -7.42 7.67 -3.60
C ASP A 162 -7.79 8.59 -4.76
N PHE A 163 -6.95 9.59 -5.03
CA PHE A 163 -7.27 10.69 -5.93
C PHE A 163 -6.00 11.36 -6.49
N VAL A 164 -6.16 12.06 -7.61
CA VAL A 164 -5.10 12.85 -8.24
C VAL A 164 -5.52 14.32 -8.25
N PRO A 165 -4.92 15.21 -7.44
CA PRO A 165 -5.22 16.64 -7.49
C PRO A 165 -4.78 17.26 -8.82
N GLY A 166 -5.65 18.04 -9.48
CA GLY A 166 -5.30 18.74 -10.73
C GLY A 166 -4.13 19.73 -10.59
N GLN A 167 -3.85 20.18 -9.37
CA GLN A 167 -2.71 21.06 -9.09
C GLN A 167 -1.35 20.35 -9.22
N THR A 168 -1.24 19.09 -8.81
CA THR A 168 0.03 18.35 -8.75
C THR A 168 0.13 17.27 -9.83
N GLY A 169 -0.98 16.65 -10.21
CA GLY A 169 -1.00 15.48 -11.10
C GLY A 169 -0.35 14.23 -10.47
N GLU A 170 -0.08 14.26 -9.17
CA GLU A 170 0.52 13.15 -8.41
C GLU A 170 -0.57 12.47 -7.57
N GLY A 171 -0.66 11.14 -7.66
CA GLY A 171 -1.63 10.36 -6.90
C GLY A 171 -1.38 10.42 -5.40
N ILE A 172 -2.46 10.57 -4.63
CA ILE A 172 -2.45 10.64 -3.18
C ILE A 172 -3.53 9.71 -2.62
N THR A 173 -3.13 8.84 -1.71
CA THR A 173 -4.05 8.02 -0.93
C THR A 173 -4.07 8.51 0.52
N LEU A 174 -5.23 8.98 0.98
CA LEU A 174 -5.46 9.36 2.37
C LEU A 174 -6.43 8.39 3.03
N SER A 175 -6.32 8.18 4.34
CA SER A 175 -7.31 7.38 5.05
C SER A 175 -7.58 7.82 6.48
N THR A 176 -8.74 7.41 6.96
CA THR A 176 -9.14 7.51 8.37
C THR A 176 -10.04 6.33 8.73
N THR A 177 -10.54 6.28 9.96
CA THR A 177 -11.37 5.18 10.44
C THR A 177 -12.77 5.63 10.87
N VAL A 178 -13.75 4.75 10.67
CA VAL A 178 -15.13 4.89 11.13
C VAL A 178 -15.45 3.74 12.08
N GLN A 179 -16.13 4.07 13.19
CA GLN A 179 -16.63 3.08 14.13
C GLN A 179 -18.10 2.80 13.87
N VAL A 180 -18.43 1.53 13.57
CA VAL A 180 -19.81 1.07 13.41
C VAL A 180 -20.19 0.24 14.65
N SER A 181 -21.22 0.69 15.36
CA SER A 181 -21.69 0.09 16.60
C SER A 181 -22.36 -1.26 16.35
N GLY A 182 -22.09 -2.23 17.23
CA GLY A 182 -22.72 -3.54 17.21
C GLY A 182 -21.78 -4.65 17.65
N GLY A 183 -22.20 -5.91 17.47
CA GLY A 183 -21.37 -7.08 17.74
C GLY A 183 -20.24 -7.20 16.72
N TYR A 184 -19.00 -7.23 17.17
CA TYR A 184 -17.82 -7.36 16.33
C TYR A 184 -17.10 -8.67 16.63
N GLU A 185 -17.23 -9.64 15.72
CA GLU A 185 -16.47 -10.88 15.71
C GLU A 185 -15.49 -10.84 14.53
N THR A 186 -14.20 -10.84 14.85
CA THR A 186 -13.12 -10.77 13.86
C THR A 186 -12.98 -12.09 13.12
N VAL A 187 -12.79 -12.03 11.80
CA VAL A 187 -12.40 -13.18 10.98
C VAL A 187 -10.93 -13.04 10.62
N ALA A 188 -10.10 -14.03 10.95
CA ALA A 188 -8.70 -14.00 10.55
C ALA A 188 -8.58 -14.19 9.04
N ALA A 189 -7.77 -13.35 8.39
CA ALA A 189 -7.40 -13.52 6.99
C ALA A 189 -6.42 -14.68 6.87
N GLU A 190 -6.85 -15.82 6.33
CA GLU A 190 -5.98 -16.99 6.08
C GLU A 190 -5.58 -17.05 4.59
N PRO A 191 -4.38 -17.54 4.24
CA PRO A 191 -3.93 -17.61 2.86
C PRO A 191 -4.92 -18.37 1.99
N THR A 192 -5.37 -17.70 0.94
CA THR A 192 -6.43 -18.14 0.05
C THR A 192 -6.07 -17.66 -1.35
N ALA A 193 -5.33 -18.50 -2.08
CA ALA A 193 -4.89 -18.20 -3.46
C ALA A 193 -5.97 -18.49 -4.52
N GLU A 194 -7.09 -19.11 -4.12
CA GLU A 194 -8.24 -19.38 -4.97
C GLU A 194 -9.53 -19.08 -4.20
N THR A 195 -10.48 -18.41 -4.84
CA THR A 195 -11.78 -18.06 -4.24
C THR A 195 -12.90 -18.16 -5.28
N THR A 196 -14.14 -18.25 -4.82
CA THR A 196 -15.32 -18.23 -5.68
C THR A 196 -16.20 -17.04 -5.33
N VAL A 197 -16.54 -16.21 -6.32
CA VAL A 197 -17.47 -15.08 -6.18
C VAL A 197 -18.49 -15.12 -7.30
N ASP A 198 -19.79 -15.05 -6.96
CA ASP A 198 -20.90 -15.00 -7.93
C ASP A 198 -20.85 -16.07 -9.06
N GLY A 199 -20.29 -17.25 -8.75
CA GLY A 199 -20.13 -18.35 -9.70
C GLY A 199 -18.87 -18.30 -10.57
N PHE A 200 -17.96 -17.37 -10.31
CA PHE A 200 -16.62 -17.33 -10.89
C PHE A 200 -15.59 -17.85 -9.92
N ASP A 201 -14.71 -18.74 -10.39
CA ASP A 201 -13.51 -19.15 -9.67
C ASP A 201 -12.35 -18.24 -10.10
N VAL A 202 -11.73 -17.60 -9.12
CA VAL A 202 -10.61 -16.66 -9.29
C VAL A 202 -9.40 -17.21 -8.57
N ALA A 203 -8.28 -17.32 -9.28
CA ALA A 203 -7.00 -17.76 -8.74
C ALA A 203 -5.93 -16.69 -8.92
N VAL A 204 -5.05 -16.52 -7.93
CA VAL A 204 -3.84 -15.70 -8.05
C VAL A 204 -2.61 -16.61 -8.12
N THR A 205 -1.72 -16.29 -9.05
CA THR A 205 -0.40 -16.92 -9.18
C THR A 205 0.70 -15.87 -9.28
N GLY A 206 1.92 -16.25 -8.91
CA GLY A 206 3.05 -15.35 -8.78
C GLY A 206 3.56 -15.30 -7.34
N ASP A 207 4.83 -14.95 -7.18
CA ASP A 207 5.47 -14.81 -5.87
C ASP A 207 5.56 -13.32 -5.54
N LEU A 208 4.86 -12.88 -4.48
CA LEU A 208 4.98 -11.51 -3.98
C LEU A 208 6.25 -11.40 -3.13
N VAL A 209 7.31 -10.82 -3.69
CA VAL A 209 8.59 -10.65 -3.00
C VAL A 209 8.64 -9.29 -2.34
N ALA A 210 8.96 -9.25 -1.05
CA ALA A 210 9.05 -8.00 -0.31
C ALA A 210 10.23 -7.13 -0.80
N GLY A 211 9.97 -5.86 -1.06
CA GLY A 211 10.94 -4.87 -1.52
C GLY A 211 11.15 -4.85 -3.03
N GLU A 212 10.47 -5.70 -3.79
CA GLU A 212 10.64 -5.85 -5.24
C GLU A 212 9.28 -5.77 -5.97
N SER A 213 9.30 -5.27 -7.22
CA SER A 213 8.12 -5.37 -8.09
C SER A 213 7.91 -6.83 -8.48
N SER A 214 6.72 -7.34 -8.20
CA SER A 214 6.34 -8.73 -8.45
C SER A 214 5.15 -8.77 -9.40
N THR A 215 5.21 -9.68 -10.38
CA THR A 215 4.08 -9.94 -11.29
C THR A 215 3.09 -10.89 -10.63
N LEU A 216 1.84 -10.46 -10.47
CA LEU A 216 0.71 -11.28 -10.02
C LEU A 216 -0.25 -11.51 -11.18
N THR A 217 -0.60 -12.76 -11.46
CA THR A 217 -1.55 -13.14 -12.51
C THR A 217 -2.84 -13.65 -11.90
N MET A 218 -3.93 -12.94 -12.14
CA MET A 218 -5.29 -13.31 -11.78
C MET A 218 -5.92 -14.10 -12.91
N THR A 219 -6.36 -15.34 -12.66
CA THR A 219 -7.05 -16.18 -13.64
C THR A 219 -8.51 -16.34 -13.27
N ILE A 220 -9.41 -16.06 -14.20
CA ILE A 220 -10.86 -16.11 -13.99
C ILE A 220 -11.47 -17.24 -14.83
N THR A 221 -12.19 -18.14 -14.17
CA THR A 221 -12.94 -19.23 -14.81
C THR A 221 -14.38 -19.26 -14.31
N ARG A 222 -15.28 -19.87 -15.10
CA ARG A 222 -16.68 -20.11 -14.75
C ARG A 222 -17.03 -21.52 -15.20
N ASP A 223 -17.55 -22.35 -14.29
CA ASP A 223 -17.86 -23.77 -14.55
C ASP A 223 -16.66 -24.56 -15.14
N GLY A 224 -15.44 -24.25 -14.70
CA GLY A 224 -14.21 -24.85 -15.20
C GLY A 224 -13.82 -24.46 -16.63
N GLN A 225 -14.44 -23.42 -17.20
CA GLN A 225 -14.07 -22.85 -18.50
C GLN A 225 -13.43 -21.46 -18.33
N PRO A 226 -12.36 -21.14 -19.10
CA PRO A 226 -11.77 -19.81 -19.14
C PRO A 226 -12.79 -18.72 -19.49
N VAL A 227 -12.81 -17.62 -18.72
CA VAL A 227 -13.60 -16.44 -19.06
C VAL A 227 -12.80 -15.57 -20.03
N THR A 228 -13.17 -15.55 -21.32
CA THR A 228 -12.48 -14.73 -22.35
C THR A 228 -13.29 -13.54 -22.83
N VAL A 229 -14.25 -13.11 -21.99
CA VAL A 229 -15.21 -12.03 -22.26
C VAL A 229 -15.17 -10.98 -21.16
N LEU A 230 -14.01 -10.80 -20.51
CA LEU A 230 -13.84 -9.73 -19.53
C LEU A 230 -14.08 -8.39 -20.21
N GLU A 231 -14.95 -7.58 -19.62
CA GLU A 231 -15.32 -6.26 -20.12
C GLU A 231 -14.45 -5.19 -19.45
N PRO A 232 -14.12 -4.09 -20.16
CA PRO A 232 -13.48 -2.94 -19.56
C PRO A 232 -14.38 -2.32 -18.48
N TYR A 233 -13.82 -2.14 -17.29
CA TYR A 233 -14.41 -1.41 -16.19
C TYR A 233 -13.36 -0.42 -15.69
N LEU A 234 -13.72 0.86 -15.51
CA LEU A 234 -12.79 1.88 -15.00
C LEU A 234 -11.47 1.95 -15.82
N GLY A 235 -11.57 1.83 -17.14
CA GLY A 235 -10.44 1.89 -18.06
C GLY A 235 -9.45 0.71 -17.99
N ALA A 236 -9.80 -0.44 -17.39
CA ALA A 236 -9.00 -1.66 -17.41
C ALA A 236 -9.89 -2.92 -17.44
N PHE A 237 -9.30 -4.10 -17.65
CA PHE A 237 -10.04 -5.37 -17.55
C PHE A 237 -10.22 -5.88 -16.12
N GLY A 238 -9.54 -5.25 -15.16
CA GLY A 238 -9.77 -5.42 -13.74
C GLY A 238 -8.93 -4.47 -12.90
N HIS A 239 -9.35 -4.27 -11.66
CA HIS A 239 -8.74 -3.37 -10.68
C HIS A 239 -8.36 -4.18 -9.46
N LEU A 240 -7.12 -4.03 -9.02
CA LEU A 240 -6.60 -4.77 -7.88
C LEU A 240 -6.21 -3.79 -6.78
N VAL A 241 -6.95 -3.83 -5.67
CA VAL A 241 -6.55 -3.20 -4.42
C VAL A 241 -5.84 -4.24 -3.58
N ALA A 242 -4.61 -3.93 -3.16
CA ALA A 242 -3.85 -4.79 -2.26
C ALA A 242 -3.56 -4.04 -0.96
N LEU A 243 -3.84 -4.67 0.18
CA LEU A 243 -3.69 -4.10 1.51
C LEU A 243 -2.88 -5.03 2.41
N ARG A 244 -1.95 -4.50 3.20
CA ARG A 244 -1.24 -5.28 4.21
C ARG A 244 -2.19 -5.70 5.33
N ASP A 245 -2.16 -6.97 5.71
CA ASP A 245 -2.93 -7.47 6.84
C ASP A 245 -2.50 -6.79 8.16
N GLY A 246 -3.47 -6.57 9.05
CA GLY A 246 -3.28 -5.86 10.31
C GLY A 246 -3.50 -4.34 10.20
N ASP A 247 -2.62 -3.61 9.54
CA ASP A 247 -2.71 -2.13 9.50
C ASP A 247 -3.39 -1.57 8.25
N LEU A 248 -3.64 -2.41 7.24
CA LEU A 248 -4.24 -2.08 5.96
C LEU A 248 -3.41 -1.07 5.17
N ALA A 249 -2.07 -1.10 5.30
CA ALA A 249 -1.22 -0.27 4.45
C ALA A 249 -1.51 -0.55 2.98
N TYR A 250 -1.71 0.51 2.20
CA TYR A 250 -2.03 0.42 0.78
C TYR A 250 -0.80 0.05 -0.04
N LEU A 251 -0.96 -0.83 -1.02
CA LEU A 251 0.13 -1.26 -1.90
C LEU A 251 0.02 -0.57 -3.24
N HIS A 252 1.18 -0.29 -3.82
CA HIS A 252 1.32 0.17 -5.18
C HIS A 252 1.04 -1.01 -6.14
N VAL A 253 -0.06 -0.95 -6.88
CA VAL A 253 -0.50 -1.99 -7.83
C VAL A 253 -0.93 -1.35 -9.14
N HIS A 254 -0.40 -1.83 -10.27
CA HIS A 254 -0.78 -1.32 -11.59
C HIS A 254 -1.11 -2.49 -12.52
N PRO A 255 -2.18 -2.40 -13.33
CA PRO A 255 -2.47 -3.39 -14.35
C PRO A 255 -1.37 -3.37 -15.42
N HIS A 256 -0.99 -4.55 -15.89
CA HIS A 256 -0.05 -4.71 -16.99
C HIS A 256 -0.81 -4.72 -18.32
N GLY A 257 -0.46 -3.80 -19.23
CA GLY A 257 -1.00 -3.73 -20.58
C GLY A 257 -1.45 -2.33 -20.98
N GLU A 258 -1.85 -2.19 -22.24
CA GLU A 258 -2.48 -0.95 -22.73
C GLU A 258 -3.93 -0.86 -22.25
N ALA A 259 -4.41 0.37 -22.07
CA ALA A 259 -5.82 0.61 -21.76
C ALA A 259 -6.71 0.02 -22.89
N PRO A 260 -7.82 -0.65 -22.54
CA PRO A 260 -8.67 -1.30 -23.51
C PRO A 260 -9.45 -0.29 -24.37
N ASP A 261 -9.65 -0.65 -25.63
CA ASP A 261 -10.57 0.07 -26.52
C ASP A 261 -12.03 -0.25 -26.15
N ALA A 262 -12.95 0.67 -26.47
CA ALA A 262 -14.38 0.47 -26.25
C ALA A 262 -14.90 -0.78 -26.96
N GLY A 263 -15.46 -1.72 -26.20
CA GLY A 263 -16.01 -2.99 -26.70
C GLY A 263 -14.96 -4.08 -26.95
N GLN A 264 -13.68 -3.85 -26.63
CA GLN A 264 -12.68 -4.89 -26.55
C GLN A 264 -12.98 -5.82 -25.37
N THR A 265 -12.70 -7.11 -25.50
CA THR A 265 -12.74 -8.07 -24.39
C THR A 265 -11.38 -8.70 -24.16
N SER A 266 -11.15 -9.22 -22.95
CA SER A 266 -9.92 -9.93 -22.57
C SER A 266 -10.22 -11.19 -21.75
N GLY A 267 -9.16 -11.82 -21.26
CA GLY A 267 -9.19 -12.96 -20.35
C GLY A 267 -8.59 -14.24 -20.94
N PRO A 268 -8.42 -15.29 -20.12
CA PRO A 268 -8.86 -15.39 -18.73
C PRO A 268 -7.95 -14.73 -17.70
N GLU A 269 -6.80 -14.23 -18.14
CA GLU A 269 -5.77 -13.68 -17.26
C GLU A 269 -5.82 -12.16 -17.22
N ILE A 270 -5.64 -11.60 -16.02
CA ILE A 270 -5.35 -10.19 -15.78
C ILE A 270 -4.03 -10.14 -15.00
N VAL A 271 -3.05 -9.41 -15.52
CA VAL A 271 -1.71 -9.34 -14.95
C VAL A 271 -1.52 -8.01 -14.26
N PHE A 272 -0.96 -8.02 -13.05
CA PHE A 272 -0.65 -6.84 -12.26
C PHE A 272 0.83 -6.85 -11.85
N GLU A 273 1.43 -5.66 -11.79
CA GLU A 273 2.69 -5.44 -11.09
C GLU A 273 2.37 -4.90 -9.71
N ALA A 274 2.89 -5.55 -8.65
CA ALA A 274 2.65 -5.18 -7.26
C ALA A 274 3.96 -5.13 -6.48
N THR A 275 4.14 -4.10 -5.65
CA THR A 275 5.30 -4.00 -4.75
C THR A 275 4.87 -4.07 -3.29
N ALA A 276 5.27 -5.15 -2.60
CA ALA A 276 5.08 -5.29 -1.16
C ALA A 276 6.24 -4.61 -0.42
N PRO A 277 6.03 -3.56 0.39
CA PRO A 277 7.13 -2.85 1.05
C PRO A 277 7.82 -3.67 2.14
N THR A 278 7.13 -4.65 2.72
CA THR A 278 7.64 -5.47 3.83
C THR A 278 7.25 -6.94 3.67
N PRO A 279 7.98 -7.89 4.26
CA PRO A 279 7.46 -9.25 4.43
C PRO A 279 6.16 -9.23 5.23
N GLY A 280 5.18 -10.03 4.85
CA GLY A 280 3.90 -10.11 5.54
C GLY A 280 2.79 -10.75 4.70
N ARG A 281 1.58 -10.68 5.25
CA ARG A 281 0.34 -11.10 4.60
C ARG A 281 -0.34 -9.91 3.92
N TYR A 282 -0.90 -10.17 2.75
CA TYR A 282 -1.56 -9.16 1.93
C TYR A 282 -2.93 -9.65 1.46
N LEU A 283 -3.91 -8.76 1.60
CA LEU A 283 -5.29 -8.93 1.21
C LEU A 283 -5.47 -8.35 -0.19
N LEU A 284 -5.93 -9.16 -1.13
CA LEU A 284 -6.09 -8.78 -2.53
C LEU A 284 -7.58 -8.72 -2.85
N PHE A 285 -8.03 -7.59 -3.39
CA PHE A 285 -9.41 -7.38 -3.81
C PHE A 285 -9.41 -7.06 -5.31
N LEU A 286 -9.84 -8.04 -6.11
CA LEU A 286 -9.93 -7.92 -7.56
C LEU A 286 -11.36 -7.59 -7.97
N ASP A 287 -11.56 -6.42 -8.55
CA ASP A 287 -12.75 -6.08 -9.30
C ASP A 287 -12.57 -6.47 -10.77
N PHE A 288 -13.55 -7.16 -11.33
CA PHE A 288 -13.61 -7.49 -12.77
C PHE A 288 -15.05 -7.45 -13.26
N GLN A 289 -15.26 -7.19 -14.55
CA GLN A 289 -16.59 -7.07 -15.14
C GLN A 289 -16.89 -8.15 -16.18
N VAL A 290 -18.05 -8.78 -16.05
CA VAL A 290 -18.60 -9.75 -16.99
C VAL A 290 -20.12 -9.60 -17.03
N ASP A 291 -20.71 -9.70 -18.22
CA ASP A 291 -22.17 -9.59 -18.42
C ASP A 291 -22.75 -8.27 -17.84
N GLY A 292 -21.97 -7.18 -17.93
CA GLY A 292 -22.31 -5.85 -17.42
C GLY A 292 -22.28 -5.72 -15.90
N GLN A 293 -21.83 -6.73 -15.16
CA GLN A 293 -21.81 -6.77 -13.70
C GLN A 293 -20.37 -6.80 -13.18
N VAL A 294 -20.09 -5.98 -12.17
CA VAL A 294 -18.81 -5.96 -11.46
C VAL A 294 -18.83 -7.00 -10.36
N HIS A 295 -17.77 -7.78 -10.27
CA HIS A 295 -17.56 -8.82 -9.27
C HIS A 295 -16.27 -8.54 -8.51
N THR A 296 -16.31 -8.67 -7.19
CA THR A 296 -15.15 -8.43 -6.32
C THR A 296 -14.69 -9.74 -5.69
N ALA A 297 -13.55 -10.27 -6.13
CA ALA A 297 -12.93 -11.44 -5.53
C ALA A 297 -11.95 -11.04 -4.41
N SER A 298 -12.02 -11.71 -3.27
CA SER A 298 -11.07 -11.52 -2.16
C SER A 298 -10.13 -12.71 -2.05
N LEU A 299 -8.83 -12.45 -2.14
CA LEU A 299 -7.75 -13.42 -1.99
C LEU A 299 -6.78 -12.96 -0.90
N VAL A 300 -5.98 -13.89 -0.39
CA VAL A 300 -4.98 -13.60 0.64
C VAL A 300 -3.70 -14.34 0.28
N ILE A 301 -2.60 -13.62 0.15
CA ILE A 301 -1.28 -14.20 -0.12
C ILE A 301 -0.27 -13.72 0.90
N ASP A 302 0.73 -14.55 1.16
CA ASP A 302 1.88 -14.19 1.99
C ASP A 302 3.06 -13.85 1.06
N THR A 303 3.90 -12.90 1.46
CA THR A 303 5.15 -12.67 0.73
C THR A 303 6.06 -13.86 0.84
N THR A 304 6.78 -14.17 -0.22
CA THR A 304 7.87 -15.13 -0.19
C THR A 304 9.15 -14.44 0.31
N THR A 305 9.96 -15.16 1.07
CA THR A 305 11.35 -14.76 1.28
C THR A 305 12.10 -15.07 0.01
N GLY A 306 12.68 -14.05 -0.64
CA GLY A 306 13.62 -14.28 -1.72
C GLY A 306 14.73 -15.19 -1.21
N ASP A 307 14.78 -16.43 -1.67
CA ASP A 307 15.91 -17.31 -1.41
C ASP A 307 17.12 -16.72 -2.14
N GLY A 308 17.85 -15.85 -1.44
CA GLY A 308 19.22 -15.53 -1.79
C GLY A 308 19.97 -16.85 -1.80
N GLY A 309 20.21 -17.38 -3.00
CA GLY A 309 20.84 -18.67 -3.22
C GLY A 309 22.14 -18.82 -2.44
N ALA A 310 22.04 -19.45 -1.28
CA ALA A 310 23.14 -20.10 -0.61
C ALA A 310 22.98 -21.59 -0.88
N ASP A 311 23.38 -22.01 -2.08
CA ASP A 311 23.77 -23.39 -2.33
C ASP A 311 25.04 -23.65 -1.49
N ALA A 312 24.82 -23.92 -0.20
CA ALA A 312 25.80 -24.53 0.66
C ALA A 312 25.94 -25.96 0.17
N GLY A 313 26.80 -26.14 -0.83
CA GLY A 313 27.15 -27.42 -1.40
C GLY A 313 27.42 -28.44 -0.31
N SER A 314 26.45 -29.33 -0.11
CA SER A 314 26.66 -30.59 0.60
C SER A 314 27.45 -31.50 -0.35
N GLY A 315 28.77 -31.26 -0.41
CA GLY A 315 29.73 -32.18 -0.99
C GLY A 315 29.80 -33.41 -0.08
N GLY A 316 28.94 -34.38 -0.34
CA GLY A 316 28.94 -35.69 0.30
C GLY A 316 30.32 -36.35 0.20
N GLY A 317 30.78 -36.84 1.34
CA GLY A 317 32.02 -37.60 1.46
C GLY A 317 31.98 -38.85 0.60
N HIS A 318 32.98 -39.00 -0.27
CA HIS A 318 33.33 -40.26 -0.88
C HIS A 318 34.30 -40.99 0.06
N GLU A 319 33.82 -42.08 0.64
CA GLU A 319 34.64 -43.16 1.18
C GLU A 319 35.38 -43.83 0.00
N GLU A 320 36.71 -43.79 0.00
CA GLU A 320 37.52 -44.75 -0.77
C GLU A 320 37.99 -45.85 0.17
N GLU A 321 37.41 -47.04 -0.06
CA GLU A 321 37.90 -48.31 0.46
C GLU A 321 39.27 -48.62 -0.16
N GLY A 322 40.25 -48.91 0.69
CA GLY A 322 41.54 -49.40 0.25
C GLY A 322 41.46 -50.87 -0.17
N GLU A 323 41.89 -51.16 -1.39
CA GLU A 323 42.38 -52.48 -1.77
C GLU A 323 43.87 -52.38 -2.09
N GLY A 324 44.68 -53.03 -1.26
CA GLY A 324 46.10 -53.23 -1.51
C GLY A 324 46.32 -54.42 -2.43
N HIS A 325 47.28 -54.31 -3.34
CA HIS A 325 48.05 -55.45 -3.82
C HIS A 325 49.53 -55.08 -4.03
N GLU A 326 50.34 -56.00 -3.50
CA GLU A 326 51.78 -56.15 -3.36
C GLU A 326 52.68 -55.78 -4.56
N HIS A 327 53.87 -55.25 -4.25
CA HIS A 327 55.18 -55.83 -4.60
C HIS A 327 56.28 -55.28 -3.68
#